data_AF-A0A815X5R5-F1
#
_entry.id   AF-A0A815X5R5-F1
#
_cell.length_a   1.000
_cell.length_b   1.000
_cell.length_c   1.000
_cell.angle_alpha   90.00
_cell.angle_beta   90.00
_cell.angle_gamma   90.00
#
_symmetry.space_group_name_H-M   'P 1'
#
loop_
_entity.id
_entity.type
_entity.pdbx_description
1 polymer ?
#
loop_
_entity_poly.entity_id
_entity_poly.type
_entity_poly.pdbx_seq_one_letter_code
_entity_poly.pdbx_strand_id
1 'polypeptide(L)'
;MEIILKDHPMIEGLLYFHFDAWINPFRFDNMNFNHIWFPDSALPPFRCVTNTAGWDWWAWGSGYHTIAKQATANVAKNYSNRFITDKDVFCGGWSDIYYIPRRFFRDFIDLTSVFYPIRSFHEVGIPTMINIIDLTHRLTPSHSIVTRIADCWGHCCLDNPTATEIKKHRCGHRIYLPDHLARKALIDLLESEATYFNKTISKKIK
;
A
#
# COMPACT_ATOMS: atom_id res chain seq x y z
N MET A 1 1.42 9.26 -11.35
CA MET A 1 2.17 10.21 -10.48
C MET A 1 2.83 11.33 -11.26
N GLU A 2 3.44 11.08 -12.44
CA GLU A 2 4.11 12.14 -13.23
C GLU A 2 3.21 13.33 -13.59
N ILE A 3 2.00 13.06 -14.11
CA ILE A 3 1.01 14.11 -14.42
C ILE A 3 0.69 14.96 -13.18
N ILE A 4 0.57 14.32 -12.01
CA ILE A 4 0.26 15.01 -10.75
C ILE A 4 1.44 15.87 -10.27
N LEU A 5 2.66 15.38 -10.44
CA LEU A 5 3.85 16.18 -10.16
C LEU A 5 3.89 17.44 -11.01
N LYS A 6 3.54 17.32 -12.30
CA LYS A 6 3.62 18.40 -13.29
C LYS A 6 2.46 19.40 -13.18
N ASP A 7 1.23 18.91 -13.11
CA ASP A 7 0.03 19.70 -13.41
C ASP A 7 -0.88 19.90 -12.19
N HIS A 8 -0.64 19.20 -11.07
CA HIS A 8 -1.49 19.25 -9.88
C HIS A 8 -0.68 19.45 -8.58
N PRO A 9 -0.16 20.66 -8.34
CA PRO A 9 0.69 20.95 -7.17
C PRO A 9 -0.03 20.82 -5.83
N MET A 10 -1.36 20.99 -5.82
CA MET A 10 -2.20 20.87 -4.61
C MET A 10 -2.42 19.43 -4.13
N ILE A 11 -2.07 18.42 -4.94
CA ILE A 11 -2.21 17.01 -4.53
C ILE A 11 -0.98 16.61 -3.71
N GLU A 12 -1.19 16.42 -2.40
CA GLU A 12 -0.14 16.12 -1.41
C GLU A 12 0.17 14.63 -1.26
N GLY A 13 -0.61 13.75 -1.87
CA GLY A 13 -0.34 12.32 -1.91
C GLY A 13 -1.40 11.55 -2.68
N LEU A 14 -1.18 10.25 -2.84
CA LEU A 14 -2.09 9.37 -3.56
C LEU A 14 -2.35 8.11 -2.75
N LEU A 15 -3.62 7.83 -2.49
CA LEU A 15 -4.09 6.53 -2.06
C LEU A 15 -4.40 5.70 -3.30
N TYR A 16 -3.64 4.62 -3.50
CA TYR A 16 -3.92 3.59 -4.49
C TYR A 16 -4.75 2.49 -3.83
N PHE A 17 -5.72 1.95 -4.58
CA PHE A 17 -6.36 0.69 -4.23
C PHE A 17 -6.79 -0.09 -5.48
N HIS A 18 -6.77 -1.41 -5.39
CA HIS A 18 -7.19 -2.32 -6.46
C HIS A 18 -8.73 -2.37 -6.60
N PHE A 19 -9.25 -2.79 -7.76
CA PHE A 19 -10.67 -2.63 -8.10
C PHE A 19 -11.63 -3.48 -7.25
N ASP A 20 -11.14 -4.57 -6.67
CA ASP A 20 -11.87 -5.45 -5.75
C ASP A 20 -11.46 -5.21 -4.29
N ALA A 21 -10.78 -4.10 -4.00
CA ALA A 21 -10.58 -3.61 -2.64
C ALA A 21 -11.67 -2.59 -2.27
N TRP A 22 -11.93 -2.42 -0.98
CA TRP A 22 -12.72 -1.29 -0.48
C TRP A 22 -11.93 -0.48 0.53
N ILE A 23 -12.28 0.79 0.63
CA ILE A 23 -11.76 1.72 1.62
C ILE A 23 -12.92 2.45 2.28
N ASN A 24 -12.76 2.74 3.56
CA ASN A 24 -13.53 3.71 4.27
C ASN A 24 -12.67 4.97 4.47
N PRO A 25 -12.83 6.01 3.63
CA PRO A 25 -11.94 7.17 3.62
C PRO A 25 -11.99 7.97 4.92
N PHE A 26 -13.10 7.91 5.67
CA PHE A 26 -13.27 8.64 6.93
C PHE A 26 -12.39 8.11 8.07
N ARG A 27 -11.82 6.91 7.93
CA ARG A 27 -10.98 6.25 8.95
C ARG A 27 -9.48 6.37 8.69
N PHE A 28 -9.09 7.25 7.78
CA PHE A 28 -7.69 7.59 7.48
C PHE A 28 -7.32 9.01 7.95
N ASP A 29 -8.26 9.75 8.55
CA ASP A 29 -8.10 11.15 8.94
C ASP A 29 -7.02 11.39 10.00
N ASN A 30 -6.78 10.40 10.87
CA ASN A 30 -5.76 10.43 11.91
C ASN A 30 -4.39 9.88 11.48
N MET A 31 -4.23 9.47 10.22
CA MET A 31 -2.98 8.91 9.74
C MET A 31 -1.96 10.00 9.44
N ASN A 32 -0.67 9.66 9.55
CA ASN A 32 0.41 10.59 9.22
C ASN A 32 0.59 10.67 7.70
N PHE A 33 0.04 11.71 7.07
CA PHE A 33 0.13 11.94 5.62
C PHE A 33 1.56 12.22 5.12
N ASN A 34 2.54 12.40 6.01
CA ASN A 34 3.96 12.47 5.61
C ASN A 34 4.64 11.10 5.51
N HIS A 35 3.95 10.04 5.92
CA HIS A 35 4.43 8.65 5.87
C HIS A 35 3.76 7.89 4.72
N ILE A 36 4.49 6.91 4.17
CA ILE A 36 3.88 5.90 3.30
C ILE A 36 2.94 5.07 4.15
N TRP A 37 1.74 4.77 3.67
CA TRP A 37 0.86 3.82 4.35
C TRP A 37 0.86 2.50 3.59
N PHE A 38 1.14 1.41 4.28
CA PHE A 38 1.21 0.09 3.68
C PHE A 38 0.59 -0.95 4.62
N PRO A 39 -0.22 -1.89 4.11
CA PRO A 39 -0.94 -2.81 4.97
C PRO A 39 -0.03 -3.93 5.48
N ASP A 40 -0.36 -4.42 6.68
CA ASP A 40 0.37 -5.49 7.38
C ASP A 40 -0.58 -6.49 8.06
N SER A 41 -1.88 -6.42 7.76
CA SER A 41 -2.91 -7.30 8.33
C SER A 41 -3.33 -8.47 7.43
N ALA A 42 -2.93 -8.44 6.17
CA ALA A 42 -3.34 -9.41 5.15
C ALA A 42 -2.19 -10.37 4.81
N LEU A 43 -2.54 -11.48 4.15
CA LEU A 43 -1.56 -12.38 3.54
C LEU A 43 -1.24 -11.90 2.10
N PRO A 44 0.04 -11.73 1.73
CA PRO A 44 1.23 -11.86 2.57
C PRO A 44 1.47 -10.64 3.48
N PRO A 45 2.01 -10.81 4.69
CA PRO A 45 2.37 -9.69 5.57
C PRO A 45 3.55 -8.90 4.99
N PHE A 46 3.70 -7.63 5.38
CA PHE A 46 4.81 -6.83 4.87
C PHE A 46 6.12 -7.23 5.56
N ARG A 47 6.93 -7.99 4.82
CA ARG A 47 8.19 -8.56 5.32
C ARG A 47 9.28 -8.50 4.25
N CYS A 48 10.48 -8.15 4.67
CA CYS A 48 11.68 -8.17 3.84
C CYS A 48 12.62 -9.30 4.31
N VAL A 49 13.16 -10.06 3.36
CA VAL A 49 14.01 -11.22 3.62
C VAL A 49 15.08 -11.36 2.54
N THR A 50 16.11 -12.15 2.81
CA THR A 50 17.15 -12.48 1.82
C THR A 50 16.92 -13.81 1.12
N ASN A 51 15.99 -14.64 1.61
CA ASN A 51 15.61 -15.91 1.00
C ASN A 51 14.17 -16.26 1.38
N THR A 52 13.57 -17.19 0.65
CA THR A 52 12.17 -17.60 0.86
C THR A 52 12.00 -18.66 1.96
N ALA A 53 13.09 -19.14 2.56
CA ALA A 53 13.01 -20.16 3.61
C ALA A 53 12.30 -19.59 4.84
N GLY A 54 11.33 -20.35 5.38
CA GLY A 54 10.52 -19.91 6.52
C GLY A 54 9.47 -18.85 6.17
N TRP A 55 9.16 -18.66 4.90
CA TRP A 55 8.01 -17.89 4.45
C TRP A 55 7.22 -18.70 3.42
N ASP A 56 6.22 -19.42 3.89
CA ASP A 56 5.34 -20.21 3.01
C ASP A 56 4.37 -19.28 2.26
N TRP A 57 4.63 -19.06 0.97
CA TRP A 57 3.77 -18.29 0.10
C TRP A 57 3.86 -18.81 -1.35
N TRP A 58 2.71 -19.02 -1.98
CA TRP A 58 2.58 -19.67 -3.30
C TRP A 58 3.43 -18.98 -4.38
N ALA A 59 3.61 -17.66 -4.25
CA ALA A 59 4.27 -16.83 -5.25
C ALA A 59 5.77 -17.15 -5.39
N TRP A 60 6.37 -17.81 -4.40
CA TRP A 60 7.78 -18.21 -4.45
C TRP A 60 8.09 -19.27 -5.50
N GLY A 61 7.13 -20.14 -5.81
CA GLY A 61 7.26 -21.14 -6.88
C GLY A 61 7.44 -20.50 -8.27
N SER A 62 7.01 -19.25 -8.45
CA SER A 62 7.13 -18.49 -9.70
C SER A 62 8.43 -17.68 -9.81
N GLY A 63 9.31 -17.72 -8.81
CA GLY A 63 10.60 -17.01 -8.88
C GLY A 63 10.52 -15.49 -8.77
N TYR A 64 9.40 -14.92 -8.30
CA TYR A 64 9.22 -13.46 -8.20
C TYR A 64 10.26 -12.77 -7.32
N HIS A 65 10.75 -13.45 -6.29
CA HIS A 65 11.83 -12.95 -5.42
C HIS A 65 13.14 -12.73 -6.21
N THR A 66 13.47 -13.61 -7.16
CA THR A 66 14.66 -13.47 -8.01
C THR A 66 14.55 -12.26 -8.93
N ILE A 67 13.37 -12.04 -9.52
CA ILE A 67 13.09 -10.86 -10.35
C ILE A 67 13.23 -9.58 -9.52
N ALA A 68 12.67 -9.56 -8.30
CA ALA A 68 12.80 -8.40 -7.41
C ALA A 68 14.25 -8.13 -7.01
N LYS A 69 15.05 -9.15 -6.68
CA LYS A 69 16.49 -9.00 -6.44
C LYS A 69 17.23 -8.45 -7.64
N GLN A 70 16.89 -8.89 -8.85
CA GLN A 70 17.47 -8.35 -10.08
C GLN A 70 17.14 -6.85 -10.25
N ALA A 71 15.90 -6.43 -9.98
CA ALA A 71 15.55 -5.02 -9.94
C ALA A 71 16.36 -4.26 -8.87
N THR A 72 16.45 -4.77 -7.65
CA THR A 72 17.22 -4.13 -6.58
C THR A 72 18.70 -3.99 -6.95
N ALA A 73 19.29 -5.02 -7.59
CA ALA A 73 20.66 -4.93 -8.10
C ALA A 73 20.81 -3.87 -9.20
N ASN A 74 19.81 -3.71 -10.08
CA ASN A 74 19.78 -2.64 -11.08
C ASN A 74 19.65 -1.25 -10.44
N VAL A 75 18.87 -1.11 -9.38
CA VAL A 75 18.81 0.13 -8.59
C VAL A 75 20.17 0.43 -7.96
N ALA A 76 20.77 -0.56 -7.28
CA ALA A 76 22.09 -0.44 -6.67
C ALA A 76 23.18 -0.04 -7.68
N LYS A 77 23.08 -0.51 -8.93
CA LYS A 77 24.05 -0.18 -9.99
C LYS A 77 23.85 1.22 -10.56
N ASN A 78 22.61 1.60 -10.87
CA ASN A 78 22.33 2.79 -11.68
C ASN A 78 21.90 4.01 -10.84
N TYR A 79 21.54 3.82 -9.57
CA TYR A 79 20.99 4.84 -8.69
C TYR A 79 21.63 4.83 -7.28
N SER A 80 22.86 4.31 -7.14
CA SER A 80 23.58 4.23 -5.85
C SER A 80 23.82 5.59 -5.18
N ASN A 81 23.88 6.67 -5.97
CA ASN A 81 24.00 8.04 -5.47
C ASN A 81 22.69 8.60 -4.89
N ARG A 82 21.58 7.87 -5.04
CA ARG A 82 20.24 8.33 -4.65
C ARG A 82 19.51 7.38 -3.71
N PHE A 83 19.68 6.07 -3.86
CA PHE A 83 18.96 5.08 -3.07
C PHE A 83 19.90 4.23 -2.22
N ILE A 84 19.46 3.97 -0.98
CA ILE A 84 20.06 2.95 -0.12
C ILE A 84 19.35 1.63 -0.40
N THR A 85 20.11 0.63 -0.83
CA THR A 85 19.59 -0.68 -1.22
C THR A 85 20.47 -1.82 -0.70
N ASP A 86 19.86 -2.95 -0.39
CA ASP A 86 20.54 -4.23 -0.22
C ASP A 86 20.10 -5.16 -1.37
N LYS A 87 21.02 -5.47 -2.29
CA LYS A 87 20.74 -6.28 -3.49
C LYS A 87 20.25 -7.70 -3.18
N ASP A 88 20.54 -8.20 -1.99
CA ASP A 88 20.19 -9.55 -1.59
C ASP A 88 18.82 -9.60 -0.89
N VAL A 89 18.26 -8.43 -0.55
CA VAL A 89 16.95 -8.27 0.08
C VAL A 89 15.85 -8.05 -0.96
N PHE A 90 14.75 -8.76 -0.77
CA PHE A 90 13.47 -8.49 -1.39
C PHE A 90 12.39 -8.43 -0.32
N CYS A 91 11.27 -7.79 -0.62
CA CYS A 91 10.14 -7.73 0.26
C CYS A 91 8.90 -8.31 -0.43
N GLY A 92 8.02 -8.91 0.36
CA GLY A 92 6.67 -9.26 -0.05
C GLY A 92 5.67 -8.56 0.85
N GLY A 93 4.46 -8.38 0.36
CA GLY A 93 3.41 -7.72 1.11
C GLY A 93 2.19 -7.46 0.24
N TRP A 94 1.02 -7.54 0.86
CA TRP A 94 -0.25 -7.23 0.22
C TRP A 94 -0.23 -5.78 -0.29
N SER A 95 -0.34 -5.61 -1.61
CA SER A 95 -0.10 -4.32 -2.29
C SER A 95 -1.33 -3.76 -3.00
N ASP A 96 -2.51 -4.28 -2.65
CA ASP A 96 -3.77 -3.81 -3.22
C ASP A 96 -4.25 -2.50 -2.63
N ILE A 97 -3.67 -2.01 -1.52
CA ILE A 97 -4.00 -0.72 -0.93
C ILE A 97 -2.72 -0.09 -0.40
N TYR A 98 -2.39 1.14 -0.79
CA TYR A 98 -1.26 1.86 -0.19
C TYR A 98 -1.34 3.36 -0.48
N TYR A 99 -0.76 4.17 0.40
CA TYR A 99 -0.67 5.62 0.22
C TYR A 99 0.78 6.07 0.05
N ILE A 100 1.03 6.87 -0.98
CA ILE A 100 2.33 7.50 -1.22
C ILE A 100 2.19 9.03 -1.05
N PRO A 101 2.90 9.63 -0.07
CA PRO A 101 3.04 11.08 0.02
C PRO A 101 3.74 11.69 -1.20
N ARG A 102 3.37 12.92 -1.57
CA ARG A 102 3.94 13.65 -2.73
C ARG A 102 5.46 13.72 -2.68
N ARG A 103 6.04 13.89 -1.47
CA ARG A 103 7.50 13.95 -1.27
C ARG A 103 8.24 12.70 -1.76
N PHE A 104 7.54 11.59 -1.96
CA PHE A 104 8.10 10.33 -2.46
C PHE A 104 7.65 9.98 -3.89
N PHE A 105 6.86 10.81 -4.56
CA PHE A 105 6.42 10.52 -5.93
C PHE A 105 7.60 10.33 -6.89
N ARG A 106 8.62 11.19 -6.80
CA ARG A 106 9.77 11.07 -7.70
C ARG A 106 10.54 9.77 -7.45
N ASP A 107 10.71 9.39 -6.20
CA ASP A 107 11.35 8.10 -5.86
C ASP A 107 10.54 6.91 -6.36
N PHE A 108 9.22 6.95 -6.15
CA PHE A 108 8.33 5.90 -6.64
C PHE A 108 8.38 5.77 -8.17
N ILE A 109 8.34 6.90 -8.90
CA ILE A 109 8.46 6.92 -10.38
C ILE A 109 9.79 6.32 -10.84
N ASP A 110 10.91 6.75 -10.25
CA ASP A 110 12.24 6.27 -10.63
C ASP A 110 12.40 4.77 -10.35
N LEU A 111 11.92 4.30 -9.19
CA LEU A 111 11.91 2.87 -8.88
C LEU A 111 10.96 2.08 -9.79
N THR A 112 9.77 2.60 -10.10
CA THR A 112 8.86 1.98 -11.09
C THR A 112 9.56 1.83 -12.45
N SER A 113 10.36 2.81 -12.88
CA SER A 113 11.10 2.73 -14.16
C SER A 113 12.10 1.56 -14.22
N VAL A 114 12.49 1.00 -13.08
CA VAL A 114 13.36 -0.19 -12.98
C VAL A 114 12.55 -1.47 -12.79
N PHE A 115 11.55 -1.46 -11.90
CA PHE A 115 10.77 -2.66 -11.54
C PHE A 115 9.74 -3.06 -12.60
N TYR A 116 9.13 -2.08 -13.30
CA TYR A 116 8.08 -2.33 -14.28
C TYR A 116 8.58 -3.05 -15.54
N PRO A 117 9.68 -2.63 -16.20
CA PRO A 117 10.13 -3.28 -17.44
C PRO A 117 10.51 -4.76 -17.28
N ILE A 118 10.96 -5.15 -16.09
CA ILE A 118 11.31 -6.55 -15.79
C ILE A 118 10.12 -7.38 -15.27
N ARG A 119 8.91 -6.79 -15.29
CA ARG A 119 7.66 -7.45 -14.86
C ARG A 119 7.71 -7.99 -13.44
N SER A 120 8.27 -7.20 -12.51
CA SER A 120 8.24 -7.56 -11.09
C SER A 120 6.80 -7.69 -10.61
N PHE A 121 6.48 -8.80 -9.95
CA PHE A 121 5.15 -9.05 -9.40
C PHE A 121 4.82 -8.00 -8.34
N HIS A 122 3.65 -7.36 -8.41
CA HIS A 122 3.35 -6.15 -7.63
C HIS A 122 3.40 -6.38 -6.10
N GLU A 123 2.95 -7.52 -5.59
CA GLU A 123 3.06 -7.90 -4.16
C GLU A 123 4.50 -8.28 -3.71
N VAL A 124 5.49 -8.09 -4.59
CA VAL A 124 6.92 -8.18 -4.26
C VAL A 124 7.62 -6.87 -4.65
N GLY A 125 7.37 -6.38 -5.86
CA GLY A 125 7.94 -5.15 -6.40
C GLY A 125 7.58 -3.92 -5.59
N ILE A 126 6.29 -3.67 -5.33
CA ILE A 126 5.84 -2.49 -4.57
C ILE A 126 6.39 -2.52 -3.13
N PRO A 127 6.25 -3.61 -2.35
CA PRO A 127 6.88 -3.72 -1.03
C PRO A 127 8.40 -3.49 -1.06
N THR A 128 9.10 -4.00 -2.07
CA THR A 128 10.55 -3.83 -2.21
C THR A 128 10.90 -2.37 -2.51
N MET A 129 10.16 -1.71 -3.40
CA MET A 129 10.31 -0.27 -3.67
C MET A 129 10.07 0.56 -2.41
N ILE A 130 9.02 0.26 -1.64
CA ILE A 130 8.72 0.95 -0.39
C ILE A 130 9.83 0.77 0.64
N ASN A 131 10.39 -0.45 0.75
CA ASN A 131 11.56 -0.67 1.60
C ASN A 131 12.77 0.15 1.15
N ILE A 132 13.04 0.25 -0.16
CA ILE A 132 14.13 1.10 -0.67
C ILE A 132 13.91 2.57 -0.28
N ILE A 133 12.69 3.09 -0.42
CA ILE A 133 12.35 4.46 -0.01
C ILE A 133 12.51 4.61 1.51
N ASP A 134 12.05 3.65 2.30
CA ASP A 134 12.21 3.67 3.76
C ASP A 134 13.68 3.71 4.16
N LEU A 135 14.50 2.80 3.64
CA LEU A 135 15.93 2.74 3.90
C LEU A 135 16.62 4.06 3.56
N THR A 136 16.21 4.71 2.47
CA THR A 136 16.81 5.94 1.96
C THR A 136 16.47 7.16 2.81
N HIS A 137 15.24 7.22 3.36
CA HIS A 137 14.70 8.43 3.99
C HIS A 137 14.47 8.34 5.49
N ARG A 138 14.55 7.15 6.09
CA ARG A 138 14.44 6.99 7.55
C ARG A 138 15.62 7.62 8.27
N LEU A 139 15.36 8.25 9.40
CA LEU A 139 16.41 8.88 10.22
C LEU A 139 17.27 7.85 10.96
N THR A 140 16.63 6.79 11.44
CA THR A 140 17.28 5.67 12.11
C THR A 140 16.56 4.36 11.76
N PRO A 141 17.16 3.19 12.02
CA PRO A 141 16.49 1.90 11.83
C PRO A 141 15.16 1.75 12.60
N SER A 142 14.97 2.51 13.68
CA SER A 142 13.76 2.49 14.51
C SER A 142 12.70 3.54 14.12
N HIS A 143 13.03 4.49 13.23
CA HIS A 143 12.14 5.56 12.80
C HIS A 143 11.77 5.40 11.32
N SER A 144 11.00 4.37 11.02
CA SER A 144 10.50 4.12 9.66
C SER A 144 9.57 5.25 9.19
N ILE A 145 9.66 5.57 7.90
CA ILE A 145 8.73 6.49 7.22
C ILE A 145 7.51 5.75 6.65
N VAL A 146 7.35 4.47 6.99
CA VAL A 146 6.21 3.62 6.63
C VAL A 146 5.32 3.41 7.86
N THR A 147 4.06 3.83 7.76
CA THR A 147 3.01 3.50 8.71
C THR A 147 2.33 2.21 8.26
N ARG A 148 2.35 1.19 9.13
CA ARG A 148 1.72 -0.11 8.86
C ARG A 148 0.23 -0.06 9.20
N ILE A 149 -0.63 -0.41 8.24
CA ILE A 149 -2.08 -0.51 8.42
C ILE A 149 -2.42 -1.94 8.84
N ALA A 150 -2.83 -2.12 10.10
CA ALA A 150 -3.05 -3.45 10.69
C ALA A 150 -4.55 -3.85 10.81
N ASP A 151 -5.46 -3.03 10.30
CA ASP A 151 -6.91 -3.21 10.44
C ASP A 151 -7.63 -3.17 9.08
N CYS A 152 -6.95 -3.57 8.00
CA CYS A 152 -7.62 -4.01 6.78
C CYS A 152 -8.06 -5.47 6.90
N TRP A 153 -9.19 -5.80 6.30
CA TRP A 153 -9.71 -7.15 6.26
C TRP A 153 -9.25 -7.94 5.03
N GLY A 154 -8.97 -9.22 5.23
CA GLY A 154 -8.93 -10.25 4.19
C GLY A 154 -7.65 -10.36 3.37
N HIS A 155 -7.76 -11.08 2.24
CA HIS A 155 -6.74 -11.26 1.20
C HIS A 155 -7.43 -11.78 -0.09
N CYS A 156 -6.65 -11.97 -1.17
CA CYS A 156 -7.08 -12.41 -2.51
C CYS A 156 -8.11 -13.54 -2.58
N CYS A 157 -8.11 -14.37 -1.56
CA CYS A 157 -8.53 -15.75 -1.64
C CYS A 157 -9.54 -16.10 -0.54
N LEU A 158 -10.05 -15.09 0.17
CA LEU A 158 -11.23 -15.23 1.01
C LEU A 158 -12.52 -15.05 0.22
N ASP A 159 -13.61 -15.50 0.84
CA ASP A 159 -14.97 -15.19 0.45
C ASP A 159 -15.28 -13.70 0.58
N ASN A 160 -16.49 -13.31 0.18
CA ASN A 160 -16.95 -11.93 0.30
C ASN A 160 -17.07 -11.51 1.78
N PRO A 161 -16.67 -10.29 2.18
CA PRO A 161 -16.80 -9.85 3.56
C PRO A 161 -18.26 -9.78 4.01
N THR A 162 -18.51 -10.12 5.28
CA THR A 162 -19.82 -9.90 5.89
C THR A 162 -20.04 -8.40 6.15
N ALA A 163 -21.29 -8.01 6.37
CA ALA A 163 -21.61 -6.64 6.78
C ALA A 163 -20.90 -6.22 8.09
N THR A 164 -20.64 -7.18 8.98
CA THR A 164 -19.88 -6.95 10.22
C THR A 164 -18.42 -6.62 9.92
N GLU A 165 -17.81 -7.34 8.99
CA GLU A 165 -16.40 -7.13 8.61
C GLU A 165 -16.21 -5.77 7.94
N ILE A 166 -17.13 -5.39 7.04
CA ILE A 166 -17.14 -4.08 6.39
C ILE A 166 -17.22 -2.93 7.41
N LYS A 167 -18.03 -3.08 8.47
CA LYS A 167 -18.19 -2.04 9.50
C LYS A 167 -17.00 -1.95 10.47
N LYS A 168 -16.31 -3.08 10.72
CA LYS A 168 -15.19 -3.15 11.66
C LYS A 168 -13.89 -2.63 11.07
N HIS A 169 -13.61 -2.91 9.80
CA HIS A 169 -12.32 -2.62 9.20
C HIS A 169 -12.34 -1.31 8.40
N ARG A 170 -11.21 -0.61 8.34
CA ARG A 170 -11.12 0.63 7.55
C ARG A 170 -10.95 0.38 6.05
N CYS A 171 -10.59 -0.84 5.69
CA CYS A 171 -10.27 -1.27 4.33
C CYS A 171 -10.39 -2.78 4.24
N GLY A 172 -10.32 -3.32 3.03
CA GLY A 172 -10.07 -4.75 2.85
C GLY A 172 -10.05 -5.21 1.41
N HIS A 173 -9.75 -6.49 1.26
CA HIS A 173 -9.76 -7.23 0.00
C HIS A 173 -10.04 -8.72 0.23
N ARG A 174 -10.74 -9.40 -0.66
CA ARG A 174 -11.49 -8.85 -1.80
C ARG A 174 -12.96 -8.55 -1.44
N ILE A 175 -13.59 -7.64 -2.16
CA ILE A 175 -15.05 -7.43 -2.14
C ILE A 175 -15.64 -7.68 -3.53
N TYR A 176 -16.67 -8.52 -3.57
CA TYR A 176 -17.46 -8.79 -4.75
C TYR A 176 -18.68 -7.87 -4.75
N LEU A 177 -18.53 -6.69 -5.34
CA LEU A 177 -19.58 -5.65 -5.39
C LEU A 177 -20.91 -6.06 -6.04
N PRO A 178 -20.99 -7.07 -6.94
CA PRO A 178 -22.28 -7.54 -7.42
C PRO A 178 -23.15 -8.19 -6.32
N ASP A 179 -22.55 -8.73 -5.26
CA ASP A 179 -23.28 -9.18 -4.07
C ASP A 179 -24.01 -7.99 -3.40
N HIS A 180 -25.34 -8.08 -3.36
CA HIS A 180 -26.18 -7.02 -2.82
C HIS A 180 -25.92 -6.76 -1.32
N LEU A 181 -25.62 -7.79 -0.51
CA LEU A 181 -25.44 -7.64 0.93
C LEU A 181 -24.14 -6.89 1.25
N ALA A 182 -23.04 -7.26 0.60
CA ALA A 182 -21.76 -6.57 0.77
C ALA A 182 -21.83 -5.13 0.22
N ARG A 183 -22.40 -4.95 -0.97
CA ARG A 183 -22.58 -3.62 -1.56
C ARG A 183 -23.42 -2.71 -0.69
N LYS A 184 -24.56 -3.21 -0.19
CA LYS A 184 -25.43 -2.44 0.71
C LYS A 184 -24.69 -2.08 2.00
N ALA A 185 -23.97 -3.02 2.61
CA ALA A 185 -23.23 -2.75 3.85
C ALA A 185 -22.15 -1.67 3.67
N LEU A 186 -21.45 -1.66 2.53
CA LEU A 186 -20.46 -0.62 2.22
C LEU A 186 -21.12 0.75 1.99
N ILE A 187 -22.19 0.82 1.21
CA ILE A 187 -22.93 2.08 0.97
C ILE A 187 -23.48 2.63 2.28
N ASP A 188 -24.18 1.81 3.07
CA ASP A 188 -24.76 2.21 4.36
C ASP A 188 -23.69 2.78 5.31
N LEU A 189 -22.49 2.16 5.35
CA LEU A 189 -21.36 2.64 6.16
C LEU A 189 -20.92 4.04 5.72
N LEU A 190 -20.68 4.21 4.42
CA LEU A 190 -20.17 5.47 3.86
C LEU A 190 -21.19 6.61 4.02
N GLU A 191 -22.48 6.35 3.79
CA GLU A 191 -23.56 7.33 3.97
C GLU A 191 -23.72 7.74 5.45
N SER A 192 -23.66 6.77 6.36
CA SER A 192 -23.72 6.99 7.81
C SER A 192 -22.59 7.91 8.26
N GLU A 193 -21.36 7.59 7.88
CA GLU A 193 -20.19 8.38 8.29
C GLU A 193 -20.19 9.77 7.63
N ALA A 194 -20.50 9.87 6.32
CA ALA A 194 -20.67 11.17 5.66
C ALA A 194 -21.69 12.08 6.37
N THR A 195 -22.82 11.51 6.79
CA THR A 195 -23.86 12.24 7.54
C THR A 195 -23.33 12.71 8.90
N TYR A 196 -22.59 11.86 9.61
CA TYR A 196 -21.98 12.20 10.89
C TYR A 196 -20.96 13.34 10.74
N PHE A 197 -20.09 13.27 9.72
CA PHE A 197 -19.08 14.30 9.45
C PHE A 197 -19.74 15.65 9.07
N ASN A 198 -20.74 15.66 8.19
CA ASN A 198 -21.46 16.89 7.82
C ASN A 198 -22.12 17.58 9.02
N LYS A 199 -22.74 16.80 9.92
CA LYS A 199 -23.34 17.32 11.16
C LYS A 199 -22.29 17.88 12.11
N THR A 200 -21.11 17.31 12.15
CA THR A 200 -20.00 17.73 13.02
C THR A 200 -19.34 19.01 12.53
N ILE A 201 -19.09 19.14 11.22
CA ILE A 201 -18.55 20.36 10.62
C ILE A 201 -19.52 21.53 10.80
N SER A 202 -20.82 21.32 10.55
CA SER A 202 -21.85 22.35 10.69
C SER A 202 -22.00 22.88 12.14
N LYS A 203 -21.59 22.10 13.14
CA LYS A 203 -21.57 22.51 14.55
C LYS A 203 -20.31 23.27 14.95
N LYS A 204 -19.19 23.11 14.24
CA LYS A 204 -17.91 23.80 14.52
C LYS A 204 -17.79 25.16 13.83
N ILE A 205 -18.68 25.48 12.89
CA ILE A 205 -18.71 26.75 12.14
C ILE A 205 -19.76 27.74 12.74
N LYS A 206 -20.27 27.45 13.94
CA LYS A 206 -21.06 28.40 14.74
C LYS A 206 -20.28 28.81 15.96
#